data_AF-A8PZT5-F1
#
_entry.id   AF-A8PZT5-F1
#
_cell.length_a   1.000
_cell.length_b   1.000
_cell.length_c   1.000
_cell.angle_alpha   90.00
_cell.angle_beta   90.00
_cell.angle_gamma   90.00
#
_symmetry.space_group_name_H-M   'P 1'
#
loop_
_entity.id
_entity.type
_entity.pdbx_description
1 polymer ?
#
loop_
_entity_poly.entity_id
_entity_poly.type
_entity_poly.pdbx_seq_one_letter_code
_entity_poly.pdbx_strand_id
1 'polypeptide(L)'
;MAAALTSVAGVTALLDEHDIKLQAYALQKLNTLVDRFWTELADSLTRLEELYEDETFPERHLAALVVSKIYFYLGEFDDALTFALGAEALFDVNQRSEYVETVVSKAIDQYVVQRNTPESPPLSPRFTSIIDKMIARCIESEEYHQVLGIALESRRLDVIEQVFKTTQDKALLSYVLEMVIRVLNVPEVRRQVLQLLVQLFQSLDEPDYFSTAQCYVYLNEPQPVSEMLRSLVRCAAKDEHAALVAYQTAFDLVEGATQEFLHHVRADIEKVSEDAVSKQVMSILSGKESINLYRDFLHNENHADLTILKTTKDALDAHYSAHHSAVSLSNAFMNAGTGSDKFLRENLDWLAKASNWSKFTATSALGVLHRGTIDEGLNLLRPYLPPENGSPCQQRVFGRWQSVCLGPHPH
;
A
#
# COMPACT_ATOMS: atom_id res chain seq x y z
N MET A 1 60.19 -16.79 -0.36
CA MET A 1 59.02 -17.14 -1.19
C MET A 1 58.34 -18.32 -0.51
N ALA A 2 57.22 -18.10 0.17
CA ALA A 2 56.46 -19.20 0.76
C ALA A 2 55.83 -20.02 -0.38
N ALA A 3 56.04 -21.34 -0.37
CA ALA A 3 55.47 -22.24 -1.36
C ALA A 3 53.95 -22.05 -1.42
N ALA A 4 53.39 -21.86 -2.62
CA ALA A 4 51.95 -21.89 -2.80
C ALA A 4 51.46 -23.29 -2.38
N LEU A 5 50.56 -23.36 -1.39
CA LEU A 5 49.95 -24.62 -1.00
C LEU A 5 49.24 -25.20 -2.24
N THR A 6 49.59 -26.45 -2.58
CA THR A 6 49.00 -27.17 -3.71
C THR A 6 47.86 -28.10 -3.28
N SER A 7 47.72 -28.40 -1.98
CA SER A 7 46.65 -29.23 -1.40
C SER A 7 46.52 -28.97 0.11
N VAL A 8 45.35 -29.26 0.66
CA VAL A 8 45.03 -29.13 2.09
C VAL A 8 45.21 -30.44 2.85
N ALA A 9 45.54 -31.54 2.17
CA ALA A 9 45.71 -32.88 2.77
C ALA A 9 46.65 -32.91 4.01
N GLY A 10 47.71 -32.11 4.00
CA GLY A 10 48.62 -32.01 5.14
C GLY A 10 48.05 -31.26 6.34
N VAL A 11 47.04 -30.40 6.13
CA VAL A 11 46.32 -29.68 7.19
C VAL A 11 45.12 -30.48 7.67
N THR A 12 44.43 -31.22 6.79
CA THR A 12 43.37 -32.15 7.21
C THR A 12 43.92 -33.32 8.03
N ALA A 13 45.10 -33.85 7.71
CA ALA A 13 45.75 -34.87 8.52
C ALA A 13 46.05 -34.42 9.96
N LEU A 14 46.21 -33.10 10.20
CA LEU A 14 46.39 -32.55 11.55
C LEU A 14 45.10 -32.59 12.38
N LEU A 15 43.93 -32.79 11.76
CA LEU A 15 42.65 -32.99 12.46
C LEU A 15 42.53 -34.42 13.03
N ASP A 16 43.29 -35.36 12.47
CA ASP A 16 43.31 -36.76 12.93
C ASP A 16 44.27 -36.96 14.12
N GLU A 17 45.13 -35.99 14.39
CA GLU A 17 46.01 -36.00 15.56
C GLU A 17 45.24 -35.78 16.86
N HIS A 18 45.72 -36.36 17.96
CA HIS A 18 45.04 -36.33 19.26
C HIS A 18 45.30 -35.02 20.04
N ASP A 19 46.23 -34.18 19.58
CA ASP A 19 46.58 -32.93 20.25
C ASP A 19 45.61 -31.80 19.87
N ILE A 20 44.85 -31.33 20.86
CA ILE A 20 43.89 -30.21 20.75
C ILE A 20 44.55 -28.96 20.15
N LYS A 21 45.83 -28.70 20.43
CA LYS A 21 46.53 -27.53 19.88
C LYS A 21 46.81 -27.65 18.39
N LEU A 22 47.09 -28.86 17.91
CA LEU A 22 47.29 -29.13 16.49
C LEU A 22 45.96 -29.02 15.73
N GLN A 23 44.88 -29.56 16.31
CA GLN A 23 43.52 -29.42 15.77
C GLN A 23 43.08 -27.95 15.69
N ALA A 24 43.32 -27.16 16.73
CA ALA A 24 43.02 -25.72 16.74
C ALA A 24 43.81 -24.95 15.66
N TYR A 25 45.11 -25.23 15.52
CA TYR A 25 45.94 -24.62 14.48
C TYR A 25 45.48 -25.04 13.07
N ALA A 26 45.09 -26.31 12.90
CA ALA A 26 44.51 -26.80 11.66
C ALA A 26 43.24 -26.01 11.31
N LEU A 27 42.26 -25.91 12.23
CA LEU A 27 41.02 -25.17 12.01
C LEU A 27 41.22 -23.70 11.65
N GLN A 28 42.13 -22.99 12.32
CA GLN A 28 42.45 -21.60 11.99
C GLN A 28 43.00 -21.47 10.57
N LYS A 29 43.89 -22.39 10.18
CA LYS A 29 44.46 -22.40 8.84
C LYS A 29 43.41 -22.80 7.80
N LEU A 30 42.54 -23.76 8.11
CA LEU A 30 41.45 -24.19 7.25
C LEU A 30 40.48 -23.05 6.96
N ASN A 31 40.09 -22.26 7.97
CA ASN A 31 39.22 -21.09 7.78
C ASN A 31 39.73 -20.09 6.72
N THR A 32 41.05 -19.97 6.56
CA THR A 32 41.67 -19.10 5.53
C THR A 32 41.76 -19.76 4.14
N LEU A 33 41.64 -21.08 4.06
CA LEU A 33 41.82 -21.87 2.86
C LEU A 33 40.50 -22.38 2.25
N VAL A 34 39.38 -22.30 3.00
CA VAL A 34 38.08 -22.85 2.56
C VAL A 34 37.71 -22.37 1.17
N ASP A 35 37.83 -21.07 0.89
CA ASP A 35 37.41 -20.47 -0.38
C ASP A 35 38.14 -21.06 -1.60
N ARG A 36 39.34 -21.62 -1.42
CA ARG A 36 40.15 -22.17 -2.52
C ARG A 36 40.06 -23.68 -2.64
N PHE A 37 39.86 -24.38 -1.53
CA PHE A 37 40.00 -25.83 -1.44
C PHE A 37 38.76 -26.51 -0.83
N TRP A 38 37.59 -25.88 -0.95
CA TRP A 38 36.32 -26.41 -0.44
C TRP A 38 36.03 -27.83 -0.97
N THR A 39 36.45 -28.18 -2.19
CA THR A 39 36.27 -29.53 -2.76
C THR A 39 37.04 -30.60 -2.00
N GLU A 40 38.29 -30.33 -1.62
CA GLU A 40 39.10 -31.27 -0.82
C GLU A 40 38.62 -31.33 0.64
N LEU A 41 38.08 -30.21 1.14
CA LEU A 41 37.53 -30.14 2.49
C LEU A 41 36.18 -30.84 2.65
N ALA A 42 35.39 -30.91 1.58
CA ALA A 42 34.13 -31.64 1.58
C ALA A 42 34.33 -33.13 1.90
N ASP A 43 35.45 -33.73 1.47
CA ASP A 43 35.78 -35.13 1.80
C ASP A 43 36.05 -35.33 3.31
N SER A 44 36.42 -34.26 4.03
CA SER A 44 36.74 -34.27 5.46
C SER A 44 35.60 -33.72 6.34
N LEU A 45 34.42 -33.49 5.76
CA LEU A 45 33.29 -32.82 6.42
C LEU A 45 32.81 -33.56 7.67
N THR A 46 32.65 -34.88 7.59
CA THR A 46 32.22 -35.73 8.73
C THR A 46 33.14 -35.56 9.94
N ARG A 47 34.45 -35.42 9.70
CA ARG A 47 35.41 -35.23 10.78
C ARG A 47 35.29 -33.86 11.45
N LEU A 48 34.98 -32.82 10.67
CA LEU A 48 34.75 -31.47 11.21
C LEU A 48 33.43 -31.39 11.99
N GLU A 49 32.41 -32.16 11.59
CA GLU A 49 31.16 -32.31 12.33
C GLU A 49 31.38 -33.00 13.67
N GLU A 50 32.13 -34.11 13.70
CA GLU A 50 32.51 -34.78 14.94
C GLU A 50 33.22 -33.83 15.92
N LEU A 51 34.12 -32.96 15.43
CA LEU A 51 34.82 -31.96 16.25
C LEU A 51 33.89 -30.85 16.76
N TYR A 52 32.79 -30.56 16.06
CA TYR A 52 31.78 -29.63 16.53
C TYR A 52 30.84 -30.27 17.56
N GLU A 53 30.48 -31.54 17.37
CA GLU A 53 29.64 -32.30 18.30
C GLU A 53 30.34 -32.58 19.65
N ASP A 54 31.67 -32.57 19.68
CA ASP A 54 32.45 -32.71 20.92
C ASP A 54 32.34 -31.44 21.80
N GLU A 55 31.52 -31.50 22.84
CA GLU A 55 31.36 -30.41 23.81
C GLU A 55 32.64 -30.08 24.60
N THR A 56 33.61 -31.01 24.67
CA THR A 56 34.86 -30.81 25.40
C THR A 56 35.91 -30.04 24.59
N PHE A 57 35.68 -29.88 23.28
CA PHE A 57 36.61 -29.24 22.38
C PHE A 57 36.56 -27.69 22.49
N PRO A 58 37.68 -27.02 22.81
CA PRO A 58 37.68 -25.57 23.06
C PRO A 58 37.32 -24.71 21.84
N GLU A 59 37.68 -25.15 20.64
CA GLU A 59 37.52 -24.40 19.38
C GLU A 59 36.34 -24.90 18.55
N ARG A 60 35.32 -25.51 19.19
CA ARG A 60 34.13 -26.05 18.50
C ARG A 60 33.40 -25.01 17.65
N HIS A 61 33.39 -23.75 18.09
CA HIS A 61 32.76 -22.66 17.37
C HIS A 61 33.48 -22.37 16.05
N LEU A 62 34.81 -22.57 16.02
CA LEU A 62 35.62 -22.39 14.82
C LEU A 62 35.41 -23.55 13.85
N ALA A 63 35.27 -24.77 14.36
CA ALA A 63 34.87 -25.92 13.57
C ALA A 63 33.52 -25.68 12.89
N ALA A 64 32.52 -25.20 13.64
CA ALA A 64 31.20 -24.85 13.10
C ALA A 64 31.27 -23.81 11.97
N LEU A 65 32.12 -22.79 12.11
CA LEU A 65 32.30 -21.76 11.07
C LEU A 65 32.89 -22.34 9.78
N VAL A 66 33.89 -23.22 9.90
CA VAL A 66 34.52 -23.88 8.75
C VAL A 66 33.52 -24.81 8.05
N VAL A 67 32.78 -25.61 8.81
CA VAL A 67 31.72 -26.50 8.32
C VAL A 67 30.65 -25.70 7.57
N SER A 68 30.17 -24.60 8.16
CA SER A 68 29.18 -23.72 7.54
C SER A 68 29.64 -23.16 6.19
N LYS A 69 30.91 -22.74 6.08
CA LYS A 69 31.47 -22.27 4.80
C LYS A 69 31.56 -23.38 3.76
N ILE A 70 31.88 -24.61 4.16
CA ILE A 70 31.90 -25.76 3.24
C ILE A 70 30.49 -26.04 2.71
N TYR A 71 29.48 -26.09 3.58
CA TYR A 71 28.08 -26.27 3.19
C TYR A 71 27.56 -25.16 2.25
N PHE A 72 28.01 -23.91 2.47
CA PHE A 72 27.72 -22.82 1.55
C PHE A 72 28.25 -23.11 0.13
N TYR A 73 29.48 -23.58 -0.01
CA TYR A 73 30.05 -23.92 -1.33
C TYR A 73 29.44 -25.19 -1.94
N LEU A 74 28.94 -26.11 -1.13
CA LEU A 74 28.17 -27.28 -1.58
C LEU A 74 26.75 -26.91 -2.07
N GLY A 75 26.25 -25.72 -1.72
CA GLY A 75 24.90 -25.26 -2.05
C GLY A 75 23.82 -25.70 -1.06
N GLU A 76 24.20 -26.31 0.06
CA GLU A 76 23.30 -26.77 1.13
C GLU A 76 23.14 -25.67 2.19
N PHE A 77 22.30 -24.67 1.88
CA PHE A 77 22.18 -23.46 2.69
C PHE A 77 21.49 -23.66 4.04
N ASP A 78 20.61 -24.66 4.17
CA ASP A 78 19.91 -24.96 5.43
C ASP A 78 20.91 -25.49 6.49
N ASP A 79 21.83 -26.36 6.08
CA ASP A 79 22.91 -26.85 6.94
C ASP A 79 23.96 -25.77 7.19
N ALA A 80 24.33 -25.00 6.16
CA ALA A 80 25.21 -23.85 6.32
C ALA A 80 24.72 -22.90 7.42
N LEU A 81 23.41 -22.59 7.44
CA LEU A 81 22.81 -21.75 8.48
C LEU A 81 22.86 -22.40 9.87
N THR A 82 22.56 -23.70 9.97
CA THR A 82 22.59 -24.43 11.24
C THR A 82 23.97 -24.38 11.89
N PHE A 83 25.03 -24.59 11.11
CA PHE A 83 26.41 -24.50 11.60
C PHE A 83 26.88 -23.05 11.82
N ALA A 84 26.40 -22.08 11.02
CA ALA A 84 26.66 -20.66 11.26
C ALA A 84 26.10 -20.20 12.62
N LEU A 85 24.91 -20.70 12.99
CA LEU A 85 24.33 -20.46 14.31
C LEU A 85 25.14 -21.12 15.44
N GLY A 86 25.78 -22.26 15.17
CA GLY A 86 26.70 -22.94 16.08
C GLY A 86 28.02 -22.19 16.31
N ALA A 87 28.46 -21.39 15.33
CA ALA A 87 29.68 -20.58 15.42
C ALA A 87 29.55 -19.36 16.36
N GLU A 88 28.31 -18.99 16.74
CA GLU A 88 27.99 -17.92 17.68
C GLU A 88 28.77 -16.60 17.43
N ALA A 89 29.74 -16.28 18.28
CA ALA A 89 30.51 -15.04 18.21
C ALA A 89 31.51 -14.98 17.04
N LEU A 90 31.89 -16.13 16.47
CA LEU A 90 32.82 -16.21 15.36
C LEU A 90 32.15 -15.93 14.00
N PHE A 91 30.82 -15.99 13.93
CA PHE A 91 30.07 -15.57 12.76
C PHE A 91 29.89 -14.04 12.78
N ASP A 92 30.78 -13.33 12.06
CA ASP A 92 30.73 -11.88 11.96
C ASP A 92 29.74 -11.41 10.88
N VAL A 93 28.58 -10.94 11.34
CA VAL A 93 27.52 -10.38 10.49
C VAL A 93 27.97 -9.10 9.79
N ASN A 94 29.03 -8.42 10.25
CA ASN A 94 29.51 -7.19 9.64
C ASN A 94 30.42 -7.42 8.43
N GLN A 95 30.91 -8.66 8.25
CA GLN A 95 31.76 -8.98 7.13
C GLN A 95 30.97 -8.96 5.83
N ARG A 96 31.35 -8.08 4.90
CA ARG A 96 30.81 -8.03 3.54
C ARG A 96 31.41 -9.16 2.70
N SER A 97 30.75 -10.31 2.71
CA SER A 97 31.11 -11.48 1.90
C SER A 97 29.86 -12.15 1.35
N GLU A 98 29.98 -12.76 0.18
CA GLU A 98 28.88 -13.51 -0.46
C GLU A 98 28.34 -14.62 0.45
N TYR A 99 29.23 -15.27 1.21
CA TYR A 99 28.88 -16.24 2.23
C TYR A 99 27.96 -15.64 3.32
N VAL A 100 28.37 -14.54 3.96
CA VAL A 100 27.59 -13.92 5.04
C VAL A 100 26.25 -13.40 4.51
N GLU A 101 26.23 -12.74 3.36
CA GLU A 101 24.99 -12.22 2.76
C GLU A 101 23.99 -13.33 2.44
N THR A 102 24.47 -14.46 1.90
CA THR A 102 23.62 -15.61 1.55
C THR A 102 23.07 -16.29 2.81
N VAL A 103 23.92 -16.55 3.80
CA VAL A 103 23.52 -17.19 5.05
C VAL A 103 22.55 -16.31 5.83
N VAL A 104 22.79 -14.98 5.89
CA VAL A 104 21.88 -14.03 6.53
C VAL A 104 20.54 -13.95 5.80
N SER A 105 20.53 -13.92 4.47
CA SER A 105 19.29 -13.91 3.68
C SER A 105 18.46 -15.17 3.97
N LYS A 106 19.11 -16.34 3.96
CA LYS A 106 18.47 -17.61 4.32
C LYS A 106 17.97 -17.63 5.77
N ALA A 107 18.70 -16.99 6.69
CA ALA A 107 18.26 -16.84 8.08
C ALA A 107 17.00 -15.98 8.19
N ILE A 108 16.90 -14.88 7.44
CA ILE A 108 15.70 -14.03 7.40
C ILE A 108 14.51 -14.83 6.89
N ASP A 109 14.66 -15.55 5.78
CA ASP A 109 13.57 -16.34 5.19
C ASP A 109 13.04 -17.38 6.18
N GLN A 110 13.93 -18.16 6.80
CA GLN A 110 13.55 -19.14 7.82
C GLN A 110 12.91 -18.47 9.05
N TYR A 111 13.41 -17.29 9.46
CA TYR A 111 12.86 -16.52 10.57
C TYR A 111 11.44 -16.04 10.33
N VAL A 112 11.19 -15.48 9.15
CA VAL A 112 9.87 -15.02 8.72
C VAL A 112 8.90 -16.21 8.69
N VAL A 113 9.31 -17.35 8.11
CA VAL A 113 8.47 -18.55 8.02
C VAL A 113 8.12 -19.10 9.41
N GLN A 114 9.11 -19.26 10.29
CA GLN A 114 8.87 -19.77 11.64
C GLN A 114 7.92 -18.85 12.41
N ARG A 115 8.19 -17.53 12.42
CA ARG A 115 7.38 -16.57 13.17
C ARG A 115 5.95 -16.43 12.65
N ASN A 116 5.73 -16.67 11.37
CA ASN A 116 4.41 -16.62 10.76
C ASN A 116 3.59 -17.92 10.93
N THR A 117 4.24 -19.02 11.33
CA THR A 117 3.60 -20.33 11.48
C THR A 117 3.20 -20.56 12.95
N PRO A 118 1.90 -20.67 13.27
CA PRO A 118 1.43 -20.74 14.66
C PRO A 118 1.86 -22.02 15.41
N GLU A 119 2.24 -23.09 14.70
CA GLU A 119 2.66 -24.38 15.25
C GLU A 119 4.19 -24.57 15.31
N SER A 120 4.98 -23.57 14.92
CA SER A 120 6.43 -23.70 14.92
C SER A 120 7.01 -23.78 16.34
N PRO A 121 8.11 -24.54 16.57
CA PRO A 121 8.80 -24.53 17.84
C PRO A 121 9.28 -23.11 18.21
N PRO A 122 9.44 -22.81 19.51
CA PRO A 122 9.93 -21.51 19.95
C PRO A 122 11.31 -21.23 19.31
N LEU A 123 11.45 -20.04 18.74
CA LEU A 123 12.67 -19.57 18.10
C LEU A 123 13.85 -19.68 19.07
N SER A 124 14.96 -20.26 18.61
CA SER A 124 16.17 -20.34 19.42
C SER A 124 16.71 -18.93 19.70
N PRO A 125 17.21 -18.66 20.91
CA PRO A 125 17.73 -17.32 21.27
C PRO A 125 18.92 -16.93 20.41
N ARG A 126 19.71 -17.90 19.96
CA ARG A 126 20.83 -17.70 19.02
C ARG A 126 20.34 -17.09 17.70
N PHE A 127 19.27 -17.65 17.15
CA PHE A 127 18.71 -17.21 15.89
C PHE A 127 18.16 -15.79 15.96
N THR A 128 17.41 -15.48 17.03
CA THR A 128 16.95 -14.10 17.30
C THR A 128 18.12 -13.13 17.44
N SER A 129 19.21 -13.53 18.10
CA SER A 129 20.39 -12.66 18.28
C SER A 129 21.10 -12.30 16.98
N ILE A 130 21.14 -13.21 15.98
CA ILE A 130 21.74 -12.90 14.67
C ILE A 130 20.89 -11.89 13.91
N ILE A 131 19.57 -12.09 13.90
CA ILE A 131 18.63 -11.16 13.26
C ILE A 131 18.69 -9.79 13.95
N ASP A 132 18.74 -9.73 15.28
CA ASP A 132 18.88 -8.47 16.02
C ASP A 132 20.20 -7.74 15.71
N LYS A 133 21.32 -8.47 15.61
CA LYS A 133 22.61 -7.90 15.19
C LYS A 133 22.55 -7.35 13.77
N MET A 134 21.88 -8.07 12.86
CA MET A 134 21.70 -7.63 11.47
C MET A 134 20.82 -6.39 11.38
N ILE A 135 19.71 -6.34 12.12
CA ILE A 135 18.85 -5.15 12.22
C ILE A 135 19.65 -3.97 12.77
N ALA A 136 20.43 -4.17 13.84
CA ALA A 136 21.28 -3.13 14.41
C ALA A 136 22.29 -2.59 13.39
N ARG A 137 22.96 -3.48 12.64
CA ARG A 137 23.88 -3.10 11.55
C ARG A 137 23.18 -2.28 10.46
N CYS A 138 22.01 -2.69 10.02
CA CYS A 138 21.25 -1.95 8.99
C CYS A 138 20.78 -0.58 9.50
N ILE A 139 20.42 -0.47 10.79
CA ILE A 139 20.10 0.82 11.43
C ILE A 139 21.33 1.73 11.47
N GLU A 140 22.50 1.19 11.83
CA GLU A 140 23.78 1.93 11.83
C GLU A 140 24.21 2.36 10.41
N SER A 141 23.82 1.60 9.39
CA SER A 141 24.11 1.88 7.98
C SER A 141 23.05 2.78 7.30
N GLU A 142 22.05 3.26 8.05
CA GLU A 142 20.93 4.08 7.56
C GLU A 142 20.03 3.38 6.51
N GLU A 143 20.04 2.05 6.47
CA GLU A 143 19.26 1.23 5.53
C GLU A 143 17.84 0.94 6.06
N TYR A 144 17.10 2.00 6.44
CA TYR A 144 15.82 1.86 7.13
C TYR A 144 14.73 1.11 6.35
N HIS A 145 14.68 1.26 5.03
CA HIS A 145 13.67 0.61 4.18
C HIS A 145 13.75 -0.93 4.26
N GLN A 146 14.96 -1.48 4.30
CA GLN A 146 15.17 -2.93 4.41
C GLN A 146 14.80 -3.42 5.81
N VAL A 147 15.19 -2.69 6.85
CA VAL A 147 14.83 -3.02 8.24
C VAL A 147 13.31 -3.03 8.42
N LEU A 148 12.61 -2.03 7.88
CA LEU A 148 11.15 -1.95 7.94
C LEU A 148 10.48 -3.08 7.15
N GLY A 149 11.03 -3.47 5.99
CA GLY A 149 10.58 -4.64 5.23
C GLY A 149 10.66 -5.93 6.06
N ILE A 150 11.83 -6.20 6.63
CA ILE A 150 12.07 -7.37 7.49
C ILE A 150 11.15 -7.33 8.72
N ALA A 151 10.96 -6.16 9.33
CA ALA A 151 10.09 -6.00 10.50
C ALA A 151 8.62 -6.30 10.17
N LEU A 152 8.13 -5.86 9.00
CA LEU A 152 6.76 -6.14 8.56
C LEU A 152 6.55 -7.62 8.25
N GLU A 153 7.48 -8.26 7.55
CA GLU A 153 7.40 -9.69 7.21
C GLU A 153 7.48 -10.59 8.44
N SER A 154 8.33 -10.21 9.40
CA SER A 154 8.50 -10.92 10.67
C SER A 154 7.49 -10.54 11.75
N ARG A 155 6.55 -9.63 11.48
CA ARG A 155 5.55 -9.14 12.47
C ARG A 155 6.20 -8.59 13.75
N ARG A 156 7.27 -7.82 13.59
CA ARG A 156 8.03 -7.17 14.68
C ARG A 156 7.70 -5.69 14.78
N LEU A 157 6.68 -5.39 15.59
CA LEU A 157 6.24 -4.01 15.87
C LEU A 157 7.30 -3.22 16.66
N ASP A 158 8.05 -3.92 17.51
CA ASP A 158 9.15 -3.38 18.32
C ASP A 158 10.25 -2.72 17.48
N VAL A 159 10.58 -3.32 16.33
CA VAL A 159 11.62 -2.80 15.43
C VAL A 159 11.13 -1.55 14.70
N ILE A 160 9.86 -1.53 14.27
CA ILE A 160 9.26 -0.36 13.64
C ILE A 160 9.29 0.83 14.60
N GLU A 161 8.91 0.61 15.87
CA GLU A 161 9.02 1.63 16.91
C GLU A 161 10.46 2.10 17.13
N GLN A 162 11.43 1.19 17.15
CA GLN A 162 12.84 1.52 17.36
C GLN A 162 13.40 2.38 16.23
N VAL A 163 13.11 2.02 14.98
CA VAL A 163 13.51 2.80 13.80
C VAL A 163 12.92 4.20 13.88
N PHE A 164 11.64 4.31 14.24
CA PHE A 164 10.98 5.60 14.33
C PHE A 164 11.47 6.45 15.51
N LYS A 165 11.72 5.86 16.68
CA LYS A 165 12.31 6.57 17.83
C LYS A 165 13.68 7.19 17.50
N THR A 166 14.40 6.59 16.56
CA THR A 166 15.72 7.06 16.12
C THR A 166 15.61 8.15 15.04
N THR A 167 14.70 7.98 14.08
CA THR A 167 14.62 8.84 12.88
C THR A 167 13.61 9.98 12.99
N GLN A 168 12.46 9.76 13.65
CA GLN A 168 11.30 10.67 13.67
C GLN A 168 10.86 11.14 12.27
N ASP A 169 11.12 10.32 11.24
CA ASP A 169 10.86 10.69 9.85
C ASP A 169 9.45 10.27 9.41
N LYS A 170 8.65 11.25 8.99
CA LYS A 170 7.32 11.06 8.42
C LYS A 170 7.36 10.24 7.13
N ALA A 171 8.38 10.40 6.28
CA ALA A 171 8.46 9.70 4.99
C ALA A 171 8.54 8.18 5.17
N LEU A 172 9.29 7.73 6.18
CA LEU A 172 9.38 6.31 6.54
C LEU A 172 8.04 5.76 7.03
N LEU A 173 7.27 6.52 7.82
CA LEU A 173 5.92 6.10 8.23
C LEU A 173 4.97 5.99 7.05
N SER A 174 5.00 6.94 6.11
CA SER A 174 4.21 6.87 4.88
C SER A 174 4.56 5.66 4.02
N TYR A 175 5.87 5.32 3.92
CA TYR A 175 6.33 4.10 3.26
C TYR A 175 5.77 2.84 3.93
N VAL A 176 5.83 2.75 5.26
CA VAL A 176 5.27 1.61 6.01
C VAL A 176 3.76 1.49 5.77
N LEU A 177 3.02 2.61 5.79
CA LEU A 177 1.58 2.62 5.50
C LEU A 177 1.29 2.07 4.10
N GLU A 178 2.03 2.51 3.08
CA GLU A 178 1.89 2.01 1.70
C GLU A 178 2.16 0.50 1.61
N MET A 179 3.21 0.02 2.29
CA MET A 179 3.54 -1.42 2.33
C MET A 179 2.46 -2.24 3.04
N VAL A 180 1.91 -1.73 4.13
CA VAL A 180 0.83 -2.38 4.88
C VAL A 180 -0.43 -2.51 4.03
N ILE A 181 -0.75 -1.51 3.20
CA ILE A 181 -1.92 -1.53 2.34
C ILE A 181 -1.73 -2.47 1.14
N ARG A 182 -0.53 -2.50 0.56
CA ARG A 182 -0.26 -3.24 -0.69
C ARG A 182 0.16 -4.70 -0.49
N VAL A 183 0.94 -4.99 0.55
CA VAL A 183 1.65 -6.27 0.70
C VAL A 183 1.04 -7.14 1.79
N LEU A 184 0.57 -6.55 2.90
CA LEU A 184 0.07 -7.32 4.04
C LEU A 184 -1.37 -7.81 3.84
N ASN A 185 -1.50 -9.11 3.56
CA ASN A 185 -2.80 -9.77 3.37
C ASN A 185 -3.45 -10.26 4.67
N VAL A 186 -2.71 -10.36 5.78
CA VAL A 186 -3.22 -10.90 7.05
C VAL A 186 -3.98 -9.81 7.83
N PRO A 187 -5.31 -9.91 8.02
CA PRO A 187 -6.10 -8.80 8.59
C PRO A 187 -5.72 -8.42 10.03
N GLU A 188 -5.36 -9.40 10.86
CA GLU A 188 -5.00 -9.18 12.27
C GLU A 188 -3.70 -8.39 12.40
N VAL A 189 -2.66 -8.79 11.64
CA VAL A 189 -1.37 -8.11 11.61
C VAL A 189 -1.53 -6.72 11.04
N ARG A 190 -2.28 -6.58 9.93
CA ARG A 190 -2.57 -5.28 9.33
C ARG A 190 -3.22 -4.34 10.35
N ARG A 191 -4.18 -4.82 11.14
CA ARG A 191 -4.82 -4.03 12.21
C ARG A 191 -3.80 -3.57 13.26
N GLN A 192 -2.95 -4.47 13.75
CA GLN A 192 -1.94 -4.14 14.76
C GLN A 192 -0.94 -3.10 14.26
N VAL A 193 -0.46 -3.25 13.02
CA VAL A 193 0.49 -2.28 12.42
C VAL A 193 -0.19 -0.92 12.19
N LEU A 194 -1.43 -0.89 11.70
CA LEU A 194 -2.17 0.37 11.53
C LEU A 194 -2.41 1.08 12.87
N GLN A 195 -2.74 0.33 13.93
CA GLN A 195 -2.89 0.90 15.27
C GLN A 195 -1.57 1.48 15.81
N LEU A 196 -0.44 0.81 15.54
CA LEU A 196 0.87 1.35 15.86
C LEU A 196 1.16 2.62 15.06
N LEU A 197 0.93 2.62 13.74
CA LEU A 197 1.16 3.78 12.88
C LEU A 197 0.36 4.99 13.34
N VAL A 198 -0.90 4.81 13.77
CA VAL A 198 -1.70 5.89 14.35
C VAL A 198 -1.00 6.53 15.56
N GLN A 199 -0.46 5.72 16.47
CA GLN A 199 0.28 6.22 17.64
C GLN A 199 1.55 6.97 17.22
N LEU A 200 2.28 6.44 16.22
CA LEU A 200 3.51 7.06 15.73
C LEU A 200 3.24 8.39 15.00
N PHE A 201 2.24 8.44 14.12
CA PHE A 201 1.85 9.68 13.42
C PHE A 201 1.38 10.77 14.38
N GLN A 202 0.71 10.41 15.47
CA GLN A 202 0.28 11.35 16.51
C GLN A 202 1.43 11.83 17.41
N SER A 203 2.53 11.08 17.47
CA SER A 203 3.69 11.39 18.31
C SER A 203 4.72 12.32 17.64
N LEU A 204 4.55 12.61 16.34
CA LEU A 204 5.37 13.57 15.61
C LEU A 204 5.22 14.99 16.18
N ASP A 205 6.26 15.82 16.01
CA ASP A 205 6.23 17.23 16.39
C ASP A 205 5.05 17.97 15.75
N GLU A 206 4.77 17.64 14.48
CA GLU A 206 3.55 18.02 13.78
C GLU A 206 2.73 16.76 13.46
N PRO A 207 1.57 16.56 14.11
CA PRO A 207 0.77 15.35 13.93
C PRO A 207 0.21 15.26 12.51
N ASP A 208 0.40 14.11 11.88
CA ASP A 208 -0.09 13.87 10.52
C ASP A 208 -1.56 13.42 10.52
N TYR A 209 -2.47 14.39 10.47
CA TYR A 209 -3.91 14.13 10.44
C TYR A 209 -4.37 13.36 9.19
N PHE A 210 -3.69 13.54 8.05
CA PHE A 210 -4.05 12.88 6.79
C PHE A 210 -3.79 11.37 6.88
N SER A 211 -2.54 10.98 7.19
CA SER A 211 -2.20 9.56 7.31
C SER A 211 -2.90 8.90 8.49
N THR A 212 -3.14 9.63 9.58
CA THR A 212 -3.92 9.12 10.71
C THR A 212 -5.39 8.85 10.33
N ALA A 213 -6.05 9.79 9.62
CA ALA A 213 -7.40 9.58 9.11
C ALA A 213 -7.46 8.37 8.18
N GLN A 214 -6.49 8.25 7.26
CA GLN A 214 -6.39 7.13 6.34
C GLN A 214 -6.25 5.78 7.08
N CYS A 215 -5.41 5.70 8.12
CA CYS A 215 -5.30 4.52 8.97
C CYS A 215 -6.65 4.14 9.61
N TYR A 216 -7.39 5.10 10.17
CA TYR A 216 -8.70 4.83 10.77
C TYR A 216 -9.76 4.40 9.74
N VAL A 217 -9.71 4.93 8.53
CA VAL A 217 -10.57 4.49 7.43
C VAL A 217 -10.29 3.03 7.09
N TYR A 218 -9.02 2.62 7.01
CA TYR A 218 -8.66 1.21 6.79
C TYR A 218 -9.01 0.29 7.97
N LEU A 219 -8.98 0.81 9.19
CA LEU A 219 -9.46 0.13 10.39
C LEU A 219 -10.99 0.05 10.48
N ASN A 220 -11.70 0.87 9.69
CA ASN A 220 -13.15 1.08 9.75
C ASN A 220 -13.61 1.56 11.14
N GLU A 221 -12.84 2.47 11.75
CA GLU A 221 -13.12 3.05 13.07
C GLU A 221 -13.53 4.54 12.94
N PRO A 222 -14.85 4.85 12.87
CA PRO A 222 -15.32 6.23 12.69
C PRO A 222 -15.24 7.08 13.97
N GLN A 223 -15.24 6.46 15.15
CA GLN A 223 -15.24 7.18 16.43
C GLN A 223 -13.95 7.99 16.65
N PRO A 224 -12.73 7.42 16.50
CA PRO A 224 -11.50 8.19 16.67
C PRO A 224 -11.35 9.34 15.66
N VAL A 225 -11.78 9.14 14.41
CA VAL A 225 -11.78 10.20 13.38
C VAL A 225 -12.73 11.33 13.78
N SER A 226 -13.89 11.00 14.33
CA SER A 226 -14.84 12.01 14.82
C SER A 226 -14.25 12.81 15.97
N GLU A 227 -13.56 12.16 16.90
CA GLU A 227 -12.86 12.83 18.01
C GLU A 227 -11.73 13.74 17.52
N MET A 228 -10.96 13.27 16.54
CA MET A 228 -9.89 14.04 15.89
C MET A 228 -10.44 15.27 15.16
N LEU A 229 -11.51 15.13 14.37
CA LEU A 229 -12.14 16.28 13.72
C LEU A 229 -12.76 17.25 14.75
N ARG A 230 -13.37 16.73 15.82
CA ARG A 230 -13.90 17.58 16.91
C ARG A 230 -12.79 18.35 17.61
N SER A 231 -11.62 17.76 17.83
CA SER A 231 -10.50 18.47 18.46
C SER A 231 -9.98 19.59 17.54
N LEU A 232 -9.84 19.33 16.24
CA LEU A 232 -9.47 20.33 15.24
C LEU A 232 -10.49 21.47 15.16
N VAL A 233 -11.79 21.16 15.11
CA VAL A 233 -12.87 22.16 15.09
C VAL A 233 -12.89 23.02 16.36
N ARG A 234 -12.59 22.46 17.53
CA ARG A 234 -12.46 23.24 18.77
C ARG A 234 -11.25 24.17 18.76
N CYS A 235 -10.12 23.71 18.20
CA CYS A 235 -8.93 24.54 18.05
C CYS A 235 -9.10 25.64 16.99
N ALA A 236 -9.98 25.42 15.99
CA ALA A 236 -10.26 26.37 14.91
C ALA A 236 -10.74 27.75 15.39
N ALA A 237 -11.29 27.86 16.61
CA ALA A 237 -11.68 29.14 17.19
C ALA A 237 -10.48 30.06 17.51
N LYS A 238 -9.28 29.51 17.65
CA LYS A 238 -8.04 30.23 17.99
C LYS A 238 -6.97 30.13 16.92
N ASP A 239 -7.01 29.09 16.11
CA ASP A 239 -6.01 28.78 15.09
C ASP A 239 -6.67 28.51 13.74
N GLU A 240 -6.42 29.39 12.78
CA GLU A 240 -6.92 29.24 11.41
C GLU A 240 -6.31 28.01 10.72
N HIS A 241 -5.08 27.64 11.05
CA HIS A 241 -4.43 26.47 10.48
C HIS A 241 -5.19 25.18 10.85
N ALA A 242 -5.64 25.05 12.10
CA ALA A 242 -6.47 23.92 12.54
C ALA A 242 -7.79 23.82 11.75
N ALA A 243 -8.39 24.95 11.37
CA ALA A 243 -9.59 24.96 10.53
C ALA A 243 -9.31 24.41 9.13
N LEU A 244 -8.21 24.84 8.50
CA LEU A 244 -7.79 24.37 7.18
C LEU A 244 -7.47 22.87 7.18
N VAL A 245 -6.78 22.37 8.22
CA VAL A 245 -6.49 20.95 8.39
C VAL A 245 -7.79 20.14 8.56
N ALA A 246 -8.77 20.66 9.29
CA ALA A 246 -10.08 20.02 9.41
C ALA A 246 -10.81 19.91 8.06
N TYR A 247 -10.77 20.97 7.23
CA TYR A 247 -11.36 20.96 5.90
C TYR A 247 -10.65 19.98 4.98
N GLN A 248 -9.32 20.00 4.96
CA GLN A 248 -8.51 19.07 4.15
C GLN A 248 -8.84 17.62 4.52
N THR A 249 -8.77 17.30 5.82
CA THR A 249 -9.12 15.96 6.33
C THR A 249 -10.55 15.56 5.95
N ALA A 250 -11.51 16.49 5.99
CA ALA A 250 -12.89 16.21 5.59
C ALA A 250 -13.01 15.90 4.08
N PHE A 251 -12.29 16.62 3.21
CA PHE A 251 -12.25 16.30 1.77
C PHE A 251 -11.62 14.93 1.53
N ASP A 252 -10.52 14.62 2.19
CA ASP A 252 -9.82 13.34 2.05
C ASP A 252 -10.69 12.17 2.51
N LEU A 253 -11.46 12.34 3.59
CA LEU A 253 -12.42 11.35 4.06
C LEU A 253 -13.54 11.11 3.04
N VAL A 254 -14.03 12.15 2.37
CA VAL A 254 -15.09 12.02 1.35
C VAL A 254 -14.61 11.19 0.15
N GLU A 255 -13.33 11.31 -0.21
CA GLU A 255 -12.74 10.55 -1.31
C GLU A 255 -12.35 9.12 -0.89
N GLY A 256 -11.86 8.94 0.35
CA GLY A 256 -11.28 7.68 0.82
C GLY A 256 -12.22 6.75 1.59
N ALA A 257 -13.27 7.26 2.24
CA ALA A 257 -14.11 6.49 3.16
C ALA A 257 -15.43 6.01 2.53
N THR A 258 -16.08 5.03 3.17
CA THR A 258 -17.41 4.56 2.75
C THR A 258 -18.52 5.55 3.16
N GLN A 259 -19.66 5.51 2.45
CA GLN A 259 -20.81 6.38 2.78
C GLN A 259 -21.34 6.16 4.21
N GLU A 260 -21.32 4.91 4.69
CA GLU A 260 -21.72 4.57 6.06
C GLU A 260 -20.76 5.18 7.09
N PHE A 261 -19.45 5.09 6.84
CA PHE A 261 -18.42 5.70 7.69
C PHE A 261 -18.63 7.22 7.80
N LEU A 262 -18.82 7.90 6.67
CA LEU A 262 -19.09 9.34 6.63
C LEU A 262 -20.39 9.71 7.36
N HIS A 263 -21.43 8.88 7.26
CA HIS A 263 -22.69 9.12 7.97
C HIS A 263 -22.49 9.09 9.49
N HIS A 264 -21.72 8.13 10.01
CA HIS A 264 -21.39 8.07 11.43
C HIS A 264 -20.58 9.29 11.89
N VAL A 265 -19.51 9.63 11.17
CA VAL A 265 -18.67 10.79 11.50
C VAL A 265 -19.47 12.08 11.51
N ARG A 266 -20.34 12.26 10.51
CA ARG A 266 -21.25 13.40 10.40
C ARG A 266 -22.22 13.48 11.58
N ALA A 267 -22.91 12.37 11.89
CA ALA A 267 -23.86 12.33 13.02
C ALA A 267 -23.19 12.63 14.36
N ASP A 268 -21.91 12.32 14.49
CA ASP A 268 -21.14 12.60 15.69
C ASP A 268 -20.65 14.05 15.78
N ILE A 269 -20.27 14.68 14.68
CA ILE A 269 -19.89 16.10 14.67
C ILE A 269 -21.11 17.00 14.95
N GLU A 270 -22.29 16.64 14.45
CA GLU A 270 -23.54 17.38 14.67
C GLU A 270 -23.87 17.58 16.16
N LYS A 271 -23.48 16.63 17.01
CA LYS A 271 -23.75 16.67 18.46
C LYS A 271 -22.94 17.72 19.22
N VAL A 272 -21.82 18.20 18.67
CA VAL A 272 -20.79 18.89 19.47
C VAL A 272 -20.81 20.41 19.35
N SER A 273 -21.16 20.97 18.19
CA SER A 273 -21.27 22.44 18.06
C SER A 273 -21.93 22.90 16.76
N GLU A 274 -22.61 24.05 16.82
CA GLU A 274 -23.21 24.76 15.69
C GLU A 274 -22.30 25.85 15.07
N ASP A 275 -21.01 25.85 15.42
CA ASP A 275 -20.03 26.82 14.91
C ASP A 275 -19.94 26.82 13.37
N ALA A 276 -19.57 27.95 12.79
CA ALA A 276 -19.44 28.10 11.34
C ALA A 276 -18.49 27.06 10.72
N VAL A 277 -17.37 26.77 11.39
CA VAL A 277 -16.41 25.74 10.97
C VAL A 277 -17.02 24.35 11.00
N SER A 278 -17.77 24.02 12.07
CA SER A 278 -18.49 22.74 12.20
C SER A 278 -19.49 22.56 11.05
N LYS A 279 -20.30 23.60 10.77
CA LYS A 279 -21.25 23.60 9.65
C LYS A 279 -20.56 23.41 8.30
N GLN A 280 -19.40 24.04 8.09
CA GLN A 280 -18.64 23.88 6.85
C GLN A 280 -18.05 22.46 6.72
N VAL A 281 -17.45 21.90 7.78
CA VAL A 281 -16.97 20.50 7.80
C VAL A 281 -18.12 19.54 7.50
N MET A 282 -19.29 19.76 8.08
CA MET A 282 -20.49 18.96 7.84
C MET A 282 -21.00 19.07 6.39
N SER A 283 -20.88 20.25 5.77
CA SER A 283 -21.18 20.45 4.35
C SER A 283 -20.21 19.66 3.47
N ILE A 284 -18.91 19.73 3.78
CA ILE A 284 -17.86 18.98 3.05
C ILE A 284 -18.11 17.48 3.17
N LEU A 285 -18.27 16.95 4.40
CA LEU A 285 -18.52 15.52 4.67
C LEU A 285 -19.81 14.98 4.03
N SER A 286 -20.76 15.86 3.66
CA SER A 286 -21.93 15.45 2.89
C SER A 286 -21.62 15.04 1.45
N GLY A 287 -20.42 15.38 0.96
CA GLY A 287 -19.97 15.20 -0.41
C GLY A 287 -20.53 16.23 -1.40
N LYS A 288 -21.51 17.05 -1.01
CA LYS A 288 -22.11 18.05 -1.89
C LYS A 288 -21.10 19.08 -2.39
N GLU A 289 -20.25 19.60 -1.49
CA GLU A 289 -19.26 20.60 -1.89
C GLU A 289 -18.20 20.04 -2.83
N SER A 290 -17.69 18.83 -2.57
CA SER A 290 -16.78 18.15 -3.48
C SER A 290 -17.41 17.99 -4.87
N ILE A 291 -18.66 17.54 -4.93
CA ILE A 291 -19.40 17.38 -6.20
C ILE A 291 -19.57 18.72 -6.93
N ASN A 292 -19.92 19.79 -6.21
CA ASN A 292 -20.09 21.12 -6.79
C ASN A 292 -18.77 21.66 -7.37
N LEU A 293 -17.67 21.55 -6.61
CA LEU A 293 -16.35 21.99 -7.06
C LEU A 293 -15.88 21.21 -8.30
N TYR A 294 -16.04 19.88 -8.29
CA TYR A 294 -15.73 19.05 -9.46
C TYR A 294 -16.59 19.41 -10.68
N ARG A 295 -17.88 19.68 -10.49
CA ARG A 295 -18.78 20.10 -11.57
C ARG A 295 -18.35 21.44 -12.16
N ASP A 296 -18.07 22.44 -11.31
CA ASP A 296 -17.70 23.77 -11.77
C ASP A 296 -16.38 23.73 -12.55
N PHE A 297 -15.43 22.89 -12.10
CA PHE A 297 -14.21 22.60 -12.85
C PHE A 297 -14.52 21.96 -14.22
N LEU A 298 -15.31 20.88 -14.26
CA LEU A 298 -15.65 20.18 -15.50
C LEU A 298 -16.44 21.05 -16.49
N HIS A 299 -17.29 21.94 -15.99
CA HIS A 299 -18.06 22.87 -16.81
C HIS A 299 -17.15 23.94 -17.43
N ASN A 300 -16.27 24.55 -16.64
CA ASN A 300 -15.41 25.64 -17.08
C ASN A 300 -14.25 25.14 -17.97
N GLU A 301 -13.65 24.01 -17.63
CA GLU A 301 -12.55 23.39 -18.37
C GLU A 301 -13.05 22.29 -19.33
N ASN A 302 -14.15 22.55 -20.03
CA ASN A 302 -14.67 21.63 -21.04
C ASN A 302 -13.93 21.77 -22.39
N HIS A 303 -13.01 20.85 -22.65
CA HIS A 303 -12.25 20.77 -23.91
C HIS A 303 -12.76 19.66 -24.85
N ALA A 304 -14.03 19.26 -24.74
CA ALA A 304 -14.60 18.22 -25.60
C ALA A 304 -14.72 18.67 -27.07
N ASP A 305 -14.04 17.98 -27.98
CA ASP A 305 -14.07 18.29 -29.41
C ASP A 305 -15.34 17.73 -30.09
N LEU A 306 -16.29 18.64 -30.37
CA LEU A 306 -17.54 18.29 -31.05
C LEU A 306 -17.34 17.90 -32.52
N THR A 307 -16.20 18.20 -33.15
CA THR A 307 -15.94 17.82 -34.55
C THR A 307 -15.79 16.30 -34.71
N ILE A 308 -15.22 15.62 -33.71
CA ILE A 308 -15.13 14.16 -33.65
C ILE A 308 -16.53 13.55 -33.61
N LEU A 309 -17.42 14.10 -32.78
CA LEU A 309 -18.81 13.66 -32.67
C LEU A 309 -19.59 13.90 -33.97
N LYS A 310 -19.39 15.05 -34.62
CA LYS A 310 -20.01 15.33 -35.93
C LYS A 310 -19.56 14.33 -36.99
N THR A 311 -18.26 14.10 -37.10
CA THR A 311 -17.70 13.13 -38.05
C THR A 311 -18.23 11.72 -37.80
N THR A 312 -18.28 11.30 -36.52
CA THR A 312 -18.78 9.98 -36.13
C THR A 312 -20.28 9.83 -36.41
N LYS A 313 -21.07 10.88 -36.13
CA LYS A 313 -22.51 10.92 -36.43
C LYS A 313 -22.77 10.83 -37.93
N ASP A 314 -21.98 11.53 -38.74
CA ASP A 314 -22.17 11.57 -40.20
C ASP A 314 -21.72 10.27 -40.88
N ALA A 315 -20.76 9.55 -40.29
CA ALA A 315 -20.34 8.23 -40.74
C ALA A 315 -21.32 7.10 -40.38
N LEU A 316 -22.12 7.28 -39.32
CA LEU A 316 -22.98 6.24 -38.74
C LEU A 316 -24.48 6.52 -38.98
N ASP A 317 -25.15 5.64 -39.72
CA ASP A 317 -26.58 5.80 -39.99
C ASP A 317 -27.44 5.60 -38.73
N ALA A 318 -28.19 6.65 -38.39
CA ALA A 318 -29.05 6.76 -37.22
C ALA A 318 -30.26 5.79 -37.20
N HIS A 319 -30.63 5.19 -38.35
CA HIS A 319 -31.71 4.19 -38.39
C HIS A 319 -31.32 2.88 -37.70
N TYR A 320 -30.02 2.59 -37.63
CA TYR A 320 -29.52 1.44 -36.91
C TYR A 320 -29.42 1.78 -35.42
N SER A 321 -30.17 1.06 -34.59
CA SER A 321 -30.20 1.24 -33.14
C SER A 321 -28.79 1.22 -32.51
N ALA A 322 -27.92 0.31 -32.96
CA ALA A 322 -26.55 0.21 -32.47
C ALA A 322 -25.71 1.47 -32.75
N HIS A 323 -25.82 2.03 -33.96
CA HIS A 323 -25.13 3.25 -34.35
C HIS A 323 -25.62 4.46 -33.58
N HIS A 324 -26.94 4.59 -33.43
CA HIS A 324 -27.52 5.67 -32.64
C HIS A 324 -27.05 5.61 -31.18
N SER A 325 -27.07 4.42 -30.56
CA SER A 325 -26.59 4.21 -29.20
C SER A 325 -25.08 4.48 -29.07
N ALA A 326 -24.27 4.09 -30.06
CA ALA A 326 -22.83 4.36 -30.06
C ALA A 326 -22.53 5.86 -30.02
N VAL A 327 -23.17 6.65 -30.89
CA VAL A 327 -23.00 8.12 -30.92
C VAL A 327 -23.57 8.77 -29.66
N SER A 328 -24.72 8.29 -29.16
CA SER A 328 -25.34 8.80 -27.94
C SER A 328 -24.43 8.61 -26.71
N LEU A 329 -23.85 7.42 -26.55
CA LEU A 329 -22.93 7.10 -25.47
C LEU A 329 -21.59 7.81 -25.63
N SER A 330 -21.08 7.95 -26.87
CA SER A 330 -19.86 8.70 -27.13
C SER A 330 -20.00 10.15 -26.69
N ASN A 331 -21.11 10.82 -27.06
CA ASN A 331 -21.39 12.16 -26.58
C ASN A 331 -21.52 12.23 -25.05
N ALA A 332 -22.20 11.25 -24.44
CA ALA A 332 -22.39 11.17 -23.00
C ALA A 332 -21.05 11.09 -22.24
N PHE A 333 -20.14 10.24 -22.70
CA PHE A 333 -18.83 10.06 -22.06
C PHE A 333 -17.88 11.24 -22.31
N MET A 334 -17.90 11.82 -23.52
CA MET A 334 -17.07 12.99 -23.84
C MET A 334 -17.46 14.22 -23.03
N ASN A 335 -18.73 14.37 -22.67
CA ASN A 335 -19.26 15.52 -21.93
C ASN A 335 -19.73 15.15 -20.50
N ALA A 336 -19.22 14.06 -19.93
CA ALA A 336 -19.69 13.54 -18.64
C ALA A 336 -19.50 14.55 -17.50
N GLY A 337 -20.59 14.93 -16.82
CA GLY A 337 -20.58 15.88 -15.70
C GLY A 337 -20.32 17.34 -16.08
N THR A 338 -20.12 17.65 -17.37
CA THR A 338 -19.88 19.03 -17.84
C THR A 338 -21.18 19.85 -17.93
N GLY A 339 -22.34 19.19 -17.93
CA GLY A 339 -23.64 19.84 -18.17
C GLY A 339 -23.86 20.32 -19.61
N SER A 340 -22.90 20.12 -20.52
CA SER A 340 -23.00 20.55 -21.92
C SER A 340 -23.89 19.64 -22.74
N ASP A 341 -25.04 20.16 -23.19
CA ASP A 341 -25.98 19.47 -24.07
C ASP A 341 -25.97 20.03 -25.51
N LYS A 342 -24.96 20.85 -25.84
CA LYS A 342 -24.81 21.54 -27.13
C LYS A 342 -24.93 20.61 -28.33
N PHE A 343 -24.28 19.44 -28.29
CA PHE A 343 -24.36 18.45 -29.38
C PHE A 343 -25.79 17.98 -29.63
N LEU A 344 -26.55 17.71 -28.57
CA LEU A 344 -27.94 17.22 -28.68
C LEU A 344 -28.86 18.33 -29.21
N ARG A 345 -28.68 19.57 -28.73
CA ARG A 345 -29.44 20.74 -29.21
C ARG A 345 -29.20 21.03 -30.68
N GLU A 346 -27.96 20.90 -31.16
CA GLU A 346 -27.61 21.08 -32.57
C GLU A 346 -28.15 19.95 -33.47
N ASN A 347 -28.50 18.78 -32.92
CA ASN A 347 -28.83 17.56 -33.68
C ASN A 347 -30.19 16.94 -33.27
N LEU A 348 -31.20 17.77 -33.02
CA LEU A 348 -32.54 17.31 -32.62
C LEU A 348 -33.18 16.35 -33.64
N ASP A 349 -33.01 16.60 -34.94
CA ASP A 349 -33.55 15.74 -36.00
C ASP A 349 -32.90 14.36 -36.02
N TRP A 350 -31.60 14.28 -35.70
CA TRP A 350 -30.90 13.01 -35.58
C TRP A 350 -31.41 12.24 -34.36
N LEU A 351 -31.53 12.94 -33.24
CA LEU A 351 -31.99 12.37 -31.98
C LEU A 351 -33.43 11.82 -32.06
N ALA A 352 -34.30 12.48 -32.82
CA ALA A 352 -35.67 12.04 -33.07
C ALA A 352 -35.77 10.70 -33.81
N LYS A 353 -34.70 10.26 -34.50
CA LYS A 353 -34.65 8.99 -35.24
C LYS A 353 -34.42 7.78 -34.33
N ALA A 354 -34.09 7.99 -33.05
CA ALA A 354 -33.97 6.91 -32.08
C ALA A 354 -35.25 6.06 -32.02
N SER A 355 -35.10 4.74 -31.85
CA SER A 355 -36.22 3.78 -31.78
C SER A 355 -35.98 2.71 -30.72
N ASN A 356 -37.07 2.19 -30.13
CA ASN A 356 -37.01 1.14 -29.11
C ASN A 356 -35.98 1.44 -28.00
N TRP A 357 -34.99 0.56 -27.83
CA TRP A 357 -33.95 0.68 -26.81
C TRP A 357 -32.97 1.84 -27.05
N SER A 358 -32.76 2.32 -28.28
CA SER A 358 -31.88 3.48 -28.49
C SER A 358 -32.51 4.78 -27.97
N LYS A 359 -33.85 4.88 -27.88
CA LYS A 359 -34.52 5.98 -27.16
C LYS A 359 -34.21 5.96 -25.67
N PHE A 360 -34.24 4.76 -25.08
CA PHE A 360 -33.87 4.57 -23.68
C PHE A 360 -32.42 5.00 -23.45
N THR A 361 -31.48 4.48 -24.25
CA THR A 361 -30.05 4.83 -24.16
C THR A 361 -29.81 6.34 -24.32
N ALA A 362 -30.45 6.98 -25.31
CA ALA A 362 -30.34 8.42 -25.51
C ALA A 362 -30.90 9.25 -24.34
N THR A 363 -31.96 8.77 -23.69
CA THR A 363 -32.50 9.42 -22.49
C THR A 363 -31.59 9.20 -21.28
N SER A 364 -31.04 8.00 -21.10
CA SER A 364 -30.07 7.70 -20.05
C SER A 364 -28.77 8.48 -20.19
N ALA A 365 -28.31 8.72 -21.41
CA ALA A 365 -27.14 9.54 -21.72
C ALA A 365 -27.22 10.96 -21.14
N LEU A 366 -28.42 11.54 -21.07
CA LEU A 366 -28.64 12.86 -20.45
C LEU A 366 -28.24 12.88 -18.98
N GLY A 367 -28.48 11.79 -18.24
CA GLY A 367 -28.06 11.67 -16.85
C GLY A 367 -26.54 11.69 -16.67
N VAL A 368 -25.77 11.21 -17.66
CA VAL A 368 -24.30 11.24 -17.63
C VAL A 368 -23.79 12.66 -17.87
N LEU A 369 -24.41 13.40 -18.80
CA LEU A 369 -24.07 14.80 -19.07
C LEU A 369 -24.24 15.68 -17.83
N HIS A 370 -25.33 15.48 -17.09
CA HIS A 370 -25.68 16.25 -15.90
C HIS A 370 -25.27 15.58 -14.58
N ARG A 371 -24.36 14.59 -14.63
CA ARG A 371 -23.81 13.93 -13.43
C ARG A 371 -23.28 15.00 -12.46
N GLY A 372 -23.69 14.93 -11.21
CA GLY A 372 -23.28 15.90 -10.16
C GLY A 372 -24.23 17.09 -10.00
N THR A 373 -25.27 17.22 -10.82
CA THR A 373 -26.28 18.29 -10.66
C THR A 373 -27.33 17.87 -9.62
N ILE A 374 -27.03 18.11 -8.34
CA ILE A 374 -27.86 17.63 -7.22
C ILE A 374 -29.19 18.39 -7.13
N ASP A 375 -29.17 19.71 -7.16
CA ASP A 375 -30.36 20.53 -6.88
C ASP A 375 -31.27 20.69 -8.12
N GLU A 376 -30.69 20.87 -9.30
CA GLU A 376 -31.44 21.11 -10.54
C GLU A 376 -31.70 19.84 -11.37
N GLY A 377 -31.08 18.71 -11.01
CA GLY A 377 -31.14 17.48 -11.79
C GLY A 377 -32.57 16.97 -12.00
N LEU A 378 -33.42 17.06 -10.98
CA LEU A 378 -34.82 16.66 -11.09
C LEU A 378 -35.61 17.58 -12.03
N ASN A 379 -35.34 18.89 -12.00
CA ASN A 379 -36.01 19.84 -12.89
C ASN A 379 -35.68 19.57 -14.36
N LEU A 380 -34.42 19.22 -14.64
CA LEU A 380 -33.95 18.86 -15.97
C LEU A 380 -34.54 17.54 -16.48
N LEU A 381 -34.72 16.55 -15.59
CA LEU A 381 -35.27 15.25 -15.94
C LEU A 381 -36.80 15.19 -15.95
N ARG A 382 -37.49 16.12 -15.27
CA ARG A 382 -38.95 16.20 -15.17
C ARG A 382 -39.71 16.05 -16.50
N PRO A 383 -39.26 16.62 -17.63
CA PRO A 383 -39.93 16.44 -18.92
C PRO A 383 -39.91 14.99 -19.42
N TYR A 384 -38.94 14.19 -18.97
CA TYR A 384 -38.68 12.81 -19.37
C TYR A 384 -39.25 11.78 -18.39
N LEU A 385 -39.60 12.21 -17.18
CA LEU A 385 -40.23 11.34 -16.18
C LEU A 385 -41.71 11.09 -16.52
N PRO A 386 -42.25 9.91 -16.17
CA PRO A 386 -43.66 9.63 -16.31
C PRO A 386 -44.49 10.61 -15.44
N PRO A 387 -45.67 11.05 -15.92
CA PRO A 387 -46.53 11.92 -15.13
C PRO A 387 -47.02 11.18 -13.87
N GLU A 388 -47.02 11.87 -12.72
CA GLU A 388 -47.37 11.31 -11.40
C GLU A 388 -48.78 10.69 -11.33
N ASN A 389 -49.69 11.08 -12.24
CA ASN A 389 -51.10 10.66 -12.23
C ASN A 389 -51.43 9.48 -13.15
N GLY A 390 -50.46 8.64 -13.54
CA GLY A 390 -50.73 7.40 -14.30
C GLY A 390 -51.37 7.62 -15.69
N SER A 391 -51.39 8.87 -16.18
CA SER A 391 -51.87 9.19 -17.51
C SER A 391 -50.90 8.59 -18.53
N PRO A 392 -51.39 7.94 -19.61
CA PRO A 392 -50.50 7.33 -20.58
C PRO A 392 -49.53 8.39 -21.11
N CYS A 393 -48.23 8.10 -20.97
CA CYS A 393 -47.15 8.93 -21.48
C CYS A 393 -47.43 9.20 -22.95
N GLN A 394 -47.85 10.42 -23.29
CA GLN A 394 -48.03 10.79 -24.69
C GLN A 394 -46.70 10.52 -25.39
N GLN A 395 -46.74 9.75 -26.48
CA GLN A 395 -45.63 9.20 -27.25
C GLN A 395 -44.63 10.23 -27.83
N ARG A 396 -44.64 11.46 -27.34
CA ARG A 396 -43.78 12.56 -27.74
C ARG A 396 -42.79 12.90 -26.62
N VAL A 397 -41.96 11.92 -26.23
CA VAL A 397 -40.72 12.20 -25.49
C VAL A 397 -39.96 13.33 -26.20
N PHE A 398 -39.92 13.32 -27.55
CA PHE A 398 -39.28 14.33 -28.41
C PHE A 398 -40.04 15.64 -28.65
N GLY A 399 -41.38 15.68 -28.50
CA GLY A 399 -42.12 16.95 -28.60
C GLY A 399 -41.83 17.90 -27.43
N ARG A 400 -41.41 17.35 -26.28
CA ARG A 400 -40.95 18.11 -25.12
C ARG A 400 -39.47 18.51 -25.17
N TRP A 401 -38.65 17.94 -26.07
CA TRP A 401 -37.26 18.38 -26.24
C TRP A 401 -37.19 19.83 -26.72
N GLN A 402 -38.02 20.21 -27.70
CA GLN A 402 -38.08 21.59 -28.21
C GLN A 402 -38.43 22.60 -27.11
N SER A 403 -39.34 22.28 -26.18
CA SER A 403 -39.71 23.21 -25.10
C SER A 403 -38.66 23.36 -24.00
N VAL A 404 -37.83 22.34 -23.75
CA VAL A 404 -36.84 22.32 -22.65
C VAL A 404 -35.49 22.87 -23.13
N CYS A 405 -35.13 22.59 -24.38
CA CYS A 405 -33.90 23.12 -24.99
C CYS A 405 -34.01 24.57 -25.50
N LEU A 406 -35.19 25.19 -25.44
CA LEU A 406 -35.42 26.59 -25.87
C LEU A 406 -35.80 27.54 -24.71
N GLY A 407 -35.84 27.05 -23.48
CA GLY A 407 -36.01 27.90 -22.29
C GLY A 407 -34.70 28.63 -21.94
N PRO A 408 -34.75 29.92 -21.56
CA PRO A 408 -33.56 30.60 -21.04
C PRO A 408 -33.16 29.97 -19.71
N HIS A 409 -31.93 29.47 -19.60
CA HIS A 409 -31.32 29.22 -18.30
C HIS A 409 -30.93 30.59 -17.69
N PRO A 410 -31.18 30.83 -16.40
CA PRO A 410 -30.66 32.02 -15.74
C PRO A 410 -29.13 31.96 -15.74
N HIS A 411 -28.53 33.12 -16.05
CA HIS A 411 -27.10 33.36 -16.10
C HIS A 411 -26.39 33.13 -14.76
#